data_AF-A0A1F2RDJ9-F1
#
_entry.id   AF-A0A1F2RDJ9-F1
#
_cell.length_a   1.000
_cell.length_b   1.000
_cell.length_c   1.000
_cell.angle_alpha   90.00
_cell.angle_beta   90.00
_cell.angle_gamma   90.00
#
_symmetry.space_group_name_H-M   'P 1'
#
loop_
_entity.id
_entity.type
_entity.pdbx_description
1 polymer ?
#
loop_
_entity_poly.entity_id
_entity_poly.type
_entity_poly.pdbx_seq_one_letter_code
_entity_poly.pdbx_strand_id
1 'polypeptide(L)'
;MWSISASVSSEHAGLRVVVHRTNAGADGAIIDAVYRVPERLSYLQQIVDARPRPGAFLLTGSQHFGPINAATQTLAGRTALLQLLPLSLDEIRRFPQPADRPGDVLWAGGYPRIYDEHLPAHEWLGNCAPDAPANC
;
A
#
# COMPACT_ATOMS: atom_id res chain seq x y z
N MET A 1 -0.15 12.21 17.96
CA MET A 1 0.58 12.85 16.84
C MET A 1 1.65 11.85 16.38
N TRP A 2 1.42 11.12 15.29
CA TRP A 2 2.40 10.16 14.77
C TRP A 2 3.39 10.95 13.90
N SER A 3 4.64 11.05 14.33
CA SER A 3 5.70 11.72 13.55
C SER A 3 6.49 10.66 12.79
N ILE A 4 6.24 10.57 11.49
CA ILE A 4 6.98 9.70 10.58
C ILE A 4 8.17 10.50 10.06
N SER A 5 9.37 10.28 10.61
CA SER A 5 10.61 10.75 9.96
C SER A 5 11.04 9.71 8.95
N ALA A 6 10.95 10.04 7.65
CA ALA A 6 11.44 9.23 6.55
C ALA A 6 12.88 9.63 6.23
N SER A 7 13.80 8.66 6.21
CA SER A 7 15.05 8.82 5.45
C SER A 7 15.02 7.82 4.31
N VAL A 8 14.99 8.31 3.07
CA VAL A 8 15.07 7.46 1.87
C VAL A 8 16.47 6.85 1.83
N SER A 9 16.54 5.56 2.10
CA SER A 9 17.79 4.80 2.05
C SER A 9 17.77 3.96 0.77
N SER A 10 18.10 4.61 -0.35
CA SER A 10 18.51 4.03 -1.64
C SER A 10 17.46 3.29 -2.50
N GLU A 11 17.45 3.59 -3.80
CA GLU A 11 16.75 2.82 -4.84
C GLU A 11 17.68 1.69 -5.31
N HIS A 12 17.56 0.48 -4.74
CA HIS A 12 18.25 -0.70 -5.25
C HIS A 12 17.24 -1.61 -5.96
N ALA A 13 17.40 -1.78 -7.28
CA ALA A 13 16.63 -2.70 -8.12
C ALA A 13 15.11 -2.41 -8.22
N GLY A 14 14.72 -1.13 -8.30
CA GLY A 14 13.31 -0.74 -8.52
C GLY A 14 12.41 -0.84 -7.29
N LEU A 15 12.99 -1.12 -6.12
CA LEU A 15 12.33 -1.07 -4.82
C LEU A 15 12.45 0.30 -4.19
N ARG A 16 11.31 0.84 -3.74
CA ARG A 16 11.27 1.97 -2.82
C ARG A 16 11.19 1.45 -1.39
N VAL A 17 12.31 1.56 -0.69
CA VAL A 17 12.41 1.23 0.74
C VAL A 17 12.50 2.53 1.52
N VAL A 18 11.54 2.74 2.41
CA VAL A 18 11.55 3.88 3.33
C VAL A 18 11.79 3.35 4.74
N VAL A 19 12.92 3.73 5.32
CA VAL A 19 13.25 3.35 6.69
C VAL A 19 12.57 4.34 7.63
N HIS A 20 11.86 3.80 8.62
CA HIS A 20 11.09 4.58 9.59
C HIS A 20 11.33 4.08 11.00
N ARG A 21 11.50 5.01 11.94
CA ARG A 21 11.56 4.67 13.36
C ARG A 21 10.14 4.44 13.87
N THR A 22 9.84 3.24 14.33
CA THR A 22 8.52 2.90 14.89
C THR A 22 8.41 3.37 16.35
N ASN A 23 7.18 3.55 16.86
CA ASN A 23 6.93 3.92 18.27
C ASN A 23 7.51 2.92 19.28
N ALA A 24 7.87 1.70 18.85
CA ALA A 24 8.54 0.69 19.67
C ALA A 24 10.06 0.95 19.86
N GLY A 25 10.56 2.14 19.51
CA GLY A 25 11.95 2.55 19.75
C GLY A 25 12.98 1.86 18.85
N ALA A 26 12.56 1.23 17.75
CA ALA A 26 13.45 0.60 16.80
C ALA A 26 13.15 0.97 15.35
N ASP A 27 14.22 0.97 14.56
CA ASP A 27 14.19 1.16 13.13
C ASP A 27 13.44 -0.02 12.49
N GLY A 28 12.35 0.30 11.80
CA GLY A 28 11.62 -0.59 10.91
C GLY A 28 11.69 -0.09 9.47
N ALA A 29 11.15 -0.86 8.53
CA ALA A 29 11.12 -0.45 7.14
C ALA A 29 9.74 -0.62 6.50
N ILE A 30 9.34 0.36 5.69
CA ILE A 30 8.20 0.26 4.79
C ILE A 30 8.77 -0.08 3.40
N ILE A 31 8.29 -1.19 2.84
CA ILE A 31 8.68 -1.69 1.54
C ILE A 31 7.47 -1.55 0.63
N ASP A 32 7.56 -0.60 -0.30
CA ASP A 32 6.47 -0.33 -1.22
C ASP A 32 6.54 -1.19 -2.48
N ALA A 33 5.37 -1.53 -3.00
CA ALA A 33 5.17 -2.38 -4.17
C ALA A 33 5.99 -3.68 -4.11
N VAL A 34 5.92 -4.40 -2.98
CA VAL A 34 6.73 -5.61 -2.73
C VAL A 34 6.54 -6.70 -3.80
N TYR A 35 5.40 -6.68 -4.51
CA TYR A 35 5.12 -7.55 -5.64
C TYR A 35 6.10 -7.38 -6.82
N ARG A 36 6.88 -6.29 -6.87
CA ARG A 36 7.91 -6.07 -7.89
C ARG A 36 9.16 -6.93 -7.70
N VAL A 37 9.34 -7.51 -6.50
CA VAL A 37 10.55 -8.25 -6.08
C VAL A 37 10.24 -9.43 -5.14
N PRO A 38 9.32 -10.34 -5.51
CA PRO A 38 8.88 -11.43 -4.64
C PRO A 38 10.04 -12.33 -4.17
N GLU A 39 11.12 -12.45 -4.93
CA GLU A 39 12.30 -13.25 -4.60
C GLU A 39 13.02 -12.78 -3.32
N ARG A 40 12.89 -11.49 -2.96
CA ARG A 40 13.55 -10.90 -1.79
C ARG A 40 12.83 -11.16 -0.46
N LEU A 41 11.65 -11.78 -0.50
CA LEU A 41 10.87 -12.06 0.71
C LEU A 41 11.52 -13.11 1.61
N SER A 42 12.27 -14.05 1.03
CA SER A 42 13.08 -15.04 1.76
C SER A 42 14.13 -14.38 2.66
N TYR A 43 14.70 -13.25 2.23
CA TYR A 43 15.65 -12.48 3.03
C TYR A 43 14.98 -11.81 4.23
N LEU A 44 13.77 -11.24 4.03
CA LEU A 44 12.98 -10.68 5.13
C LEU A 44 12.61 -11.75 6.15
N GLN A 45 12.27 -12.95 5.69
CA GLN A 45 11.99 -14.09 6.57
C GLN A 45 13.17 -14.39 7.50
N GLN A 46 14.40 -14.47 6.97
CA GLN A 46 15.60 -14.70 7.78
C GLN A 46 15.81 -13.61 8.84
N ILE A 47 15.55 -12.34 8.50
CA ILE A 47 15.68 -11.22 9.46
C ILE A 47 14.62 -11.33 10.57
N VAL A 48 13.36 -11.60 10.19
CA VAL A 48 12.26 -11.74 11.15
C VAL A 48 12.46 -12.95 12.05
N ASP A 49 12.99 -14.05 11.53
CA ASP A 49 13.32 -15.25 12.30
C ASP A 49 14.45 -15.02 13.29
N ALA A 50 15.51 -14.30 12.88
CA ALA A 50 16.63 -14.01 13.75
C ALA A 50 16.26 -12.99 14.86
N ARG A 51 15.33 -12.08 14.58
CA ARG A 51 14.91 -11.00 15.49
C ARG A 51 13.39 -10.81 15.41
N PRO A 52 12.59 -11.68 16.07
CA PRO A 52 11.14 -11.60 16.02
C PRO A 52 10.67 -10.35 16.74
N ARG A 53 10.38 -9.31 15.96
CA ARG A 53 9.91 -8.01 16.43
C ARG A 53 8.61 -7.66 15.71
N PRO A 54 7.48 -7.54 16.44
CA PRO A 54 6.22 -7.09 15.84
C PRO A 54 6.39 -5.73 15.16
N GLY A 55 5.90 -5.60 13.93
CA GLY A 55 5.94 -4.35 13.18
C GLY A 55 7.32 -3.94 12.67
N ALA A 56 8.28 -4.86 12.57
CA ALA A 56 9.60 -4.58 11.99
C ALA A 56 9.54 -4.15 10.51
N PHE A 57 8.57 -4.68 9.77
CA PHE A 57 8.36 -4.40 8.36
C PHE A 57 6.88 -4.13 8.07
N LEU A 58 6.62 -3.14 7.22
CA LEU A 58 5.33 -2.92 6.58
C LEU A 58 5.49 -3.12 5.08
N LEU A 59 4.73 -4.02 4.50
CA LEU A 59 4.76 -4.32 3.08
C LEU A 59 3.49 -3.74 2.44
N THR A 60 3.63 -2.95 1.39
CA THR A 60 2.50 -2.40 0.64
C THR A 60 2.47 -2.93 -0.79
N GLY A 61 1.27 -2.95 -1.36
CA GLY A 61 1.02 -3.37 -2.74
C GLY A 61 -0.38 -2.94 -3.14
N SER A 62 -0.52 -2.37 -4.33
CA SER A 62 -1.76 -1.75 -4.76
C SER A 62 -2.74 -2.74 -5.41
N GLN A 63 -2.30 -3.70 -6.25
CA GLN A 63 -3.24 -4.38 -7.15
C GLN A 63 -2.91 -5.82 -7.60
N HIS A 64 -2.20 -6.64 -6.80
CA HIS A 64 -1.92 -8.03 -7.25
C HIS A 64 -2.00 -9.05 -6.12
N PHE A 65 -3.17 -9.72 -6.00
CA PHE A 65 -3.44 -10.76 -5.01
C PHE A 65 -2.51 -11.98 -5.17
N GLY A 66 -2.07 -12.32 -6.39
CA GLY A 66 -1.18 -13.45 -6.65
C GLY A 66 0.20 -13.32 -5.95
N PRO A 67 0.97 -12.25 -6.24
CA PRO A 67 2.23 -11.95 -5.55
C PRO A 67 2.08 -11.77 -4.03
N ILE A 68 0.96 -11.21 -3.55
CA ILE A 68 0.68 -11.10 -2.11
C ILE A 68 0.44 -12.47 -1.47
N ASN A 69 -0.19 -13.42 -2.17
CA ASN A 69 -0.33 -14.80 -1.68
C ASN A 69 1.02 -15.51 -1.58
N ALA A 70 1.87 -15.38 -2.60
CA ALA A 70 3.24 -15.92 -2.54
C ALA A 70 4.03 -15.31 -1.38
N ALA A 71 3.88 -14.00 -1.16
CA ALA A 71 4.50 -13.31 -0.04
C ALA A 71 4.01 -13.79 1.32
N THR A 72 2.70 -13.98 1.44
CA THR A 72 2.04 -14.49 2.65
C THR A 72 2.48 -15.92 2.93
N GLN A 73 2.75 -16.73 1.91
CA GLN A 73 3.26 -18.09 2.07
C GLN A 73 4.70 -18.10 2.58
N THR A 74 5.59 -17.29 2.00
CA THR A 74 6.98 -17.18 2.48
C THR A 74 7.06 -16.63 3.91
N LEU A 75 6.18 -15.69 4.25
CA LEU A 75 6.11 -15.07 5.59
C LEU A 75 4.97 -15.65 6.45
N ALA A 76 4.53 -16.86 6.17
CA ALA A 76 3.40 -17.47 6.87
C ALA A 76 3.64 -17.52 8.38
N GLY A 77 2.62 -17.14 9.15
CA GLY A 77 2.69 -17.06 10.62
C GLY A 77 3.48 -15.88 11.18
N ARG A 78 4.06 -15.02 10.32
CA ARG A 78 4.89 -13.86 10.73
C ARG A 78 4.34 -12.52 10.23
N THR A 79 3.34 -12.57 9.35
CA THR A 79 2.71 -11.40 8.74
C THR A 79 1.23 -11.36 9.09
N ALA A 80 0.71 -10.16 9.32
CA ALA A 80 -0.71 -9.89 9.30
C ALA A 80 -1.06 -9.25 7.96
N LEU A 81 -2.08 -9.77 7.27
CA LEU A 81 -2.59 -9.17 6.05
C LEU A 81 -3.68 -8.15 6.40
N LEU A 82 -3.46 -6.90 6.02
CA LEU A 82 -4.45 -5.84 6.12
C LEU A 82 -4.87 -5.41 4.71
N GLN A 83 -6.16 -5.56 4.40
CA GLN A 83 -6.73 -5.03 3.17
C GLN A 83 -7.37 -3.67 3.47
N LEU A 84 -6.90 -2.63 2.78
CA LEU A 84 -7.56 -1.33 2.81
C LEU A 84 -8.77 -1.36 1.87
N LEU A 85 -9.91 -0.94 2.39
CA LEU A 85 -11.11 -0.77 1.58
C LEU A 85 -11.04 0.55 0.79
N PRO A 86 -11.84 0.69 -0.27
CA PRO A 86 -12.07 1.99 -0.87
C PRO A 86 -12.52 3.00 0.20
N LEU A 87 -12.26 4.28 -0.07
CA LEU A 87 -12.60 5.37 0.83
C LEU A 87 -14.07 5.33 1.22
N SER A 88 -14.32 5.54 2.51
CA SER A 88 -15.65 5.81 3.04
C SER A 88 -16.16 7.18 2.59
N LEU A 89 -17.49 7.38 2.66
CA LEU A 89 -18.09 8.69 2.39
C LEU A 89 -17.48 9.81 3.26
N ASP A 90 -17.17 9.51 4.53
CA ASP A 90 -16.57 10.47 5.45
C ASP A 90 -15.12 10.79 5.13
N GLU A 91 -14.40 9.91 4.43
CA GLU A 91 -13.05 10.18 3.92
C GLU A 91 -13.10 10.97 2.61
N ILE A 92 -14.05 10.66 1.72
CA ILE A 92 -14.27 11.42 0.48
C ILE A 92 -14.59 12.88 0.79
N ARG A 93 -15.40 13.13 1.83
CA ARG A 93 -15.75 14.48 2.30
C ARG A 93 -14.57 15.30 2.83
N ARG A 94 -13.41 14.68 3.09
CA ARG A 94 -12.21 15.38 3.56
C ARG A 94 -11.33 15.89 2.43
N PHE A 95 -11.61 15.53 1.17
CA PHE A 95 -10.91 16.09 0.03
C PHE A 95 -11.29 17.57 -0.17
N PRO A 96 -10.41 18.40 -0.75
CA PRO A 96 -10.68 19.83 -0.96
C PRO A 96 -11.91 20.12 -1.83
N GLN A 97 -12.24 19.20 -2.75
CA GLN A 97 -13.42 19.26 -3.62
C GLN A 97 -14.20 17.94 -3.54
N PRO A 98 -14.97 17.73 -2.46
CA PRO A 98 -15.67 16.49 -2.27
C PRO A 98 -16.82 16.36 -3.27
N ALA A 99 -17.07 15.14 -3.72
CA ALA A 99 -18.30 14.84 -4.45
C ALA A 99 -19.49 14.97 -3.49
N ASP A 100 -20.25 16.05 -3.62
CA ASP A 100 -21.34 16.39 -2.70
C ASP A 100 -22.65 15.64 -3.00
N ARG A 101 -22.85 15.22 -4.25
CA ARG A 101 -24.06 14.49 -4.64
C ARG A 101 -23.84 12.99 -4.51
N PRO A 102 -24.80 12.24 -3.92
CA PRO A 102 -24.72 10.78 -3.86
C PRO A 102 -24.49 10.12 -5.22
N GLY A 103 -25.09 10.66 -6.29
CA GLY A 103 -24.89 10.15 -7.66
C GLY A 103 -23.44 10.27 -8.15
N ASP A 104 -22.76 11.37 -7.82
CA ASP A 104 -21.38 11.61 -8.23
C ASP A 104 -20.42 10.66 -7.50
N VAL A 105 -20.67 10.40 -6.21
CA VAL A 105 -19.89 9.44 -5.42
C VAL A 105 -20.12 8.00 -5.89
N LEU A 106 -21.36 7.62 -6.18
CA LEU A 106 -21.67 6.29 -6.72
C LEU A 106 -21.02 6.07 -8.08
N TRP A 107 -20.94 7.12 -8.90
CA TRP A 107 -20.30 7.08 -10.21
C TRP A 107 -18.77 7.02 -10.12
N ALA A 108 -18.16 7.79 -9.21
CA ALA A 108 -16.71 7.83 -9.02
C ALA A 108 -16.16 6.64 -8.20
N GLY A 109 -16.97 6.05 -7.33
CA GLY A 109 -16.54 5.01 -6.39
C GLY A 109 -15.66 5.57 -5.26
N GLY A 110 -14.91 4.71 -4.58
CA GLY A 110 -14.09 5.09 -3.41
C GLY A 110 -12.59 5.17 -3.68
N TYR A 111 -12.17 5.40 -4.93
CA TYR A 111 -10.74 5.39 -5.30
C TYR A 111 -10.10 6.76 -5.04
N PRO A 112 -9.07 6.86 -4.15
CA PRO A 112 -8.49 8.15 -3.76
C PRO A 112 -8.00 8.99 -4.94
N ARG A 113 -7.43 8.34 -5.95
CA ARG A 113 -6.80 9.02 -7.09
C ARG A 113 -7.77 9.84 -7.94
N ILE A 114 -9.04 9.42 -8.03
CA ILE A 114 -10.08 10.18 -8.72
C ILE A 114 -10.35 11.51 -8.01
N TYR A 115 -10.34 11.51 -6.67
CA TYR A 115 -10.61 12.70 -5.84
C TYR A 115 -9.38 13.60 -5.67
N ASP A 116 -8.18 13.04 -5.65
CA ASP A 116 -6.93 13.80 -5.51
C ASP A 116 -6.56 14.54 -6.82
N GLU A 117 -6.59 13.81 -7.94
CA GLU A 117 -6.19 14.32 -9.26
C GLU A 117 -7.38 14.86 -10.09
N HIS A 118 -8.61 14.79 -9.58
CA HIS A 118 -9.83 15.24 -10.26
C HIS A 118 -10.05 14.56 -11.63
N LEU A 119 -9.78 13.25 -11.68
CA LEU A 119 -9.81 12.48 -12.92
C LEU A 119 -11.25 12.16 -13.35
N PRO A 120 -11.53 12.11 -14.67
CA PRO A 120 -12.80 11.62 -15.18
C PRO A 120 -13.00 10.14 -14.79
N ALA A 121 -13.97 9.89 -13.90
CA ALA A 121 -14.21 8.57 -13.34
C ALA A 121 -14.37 7.46 -14.39
N HIS A 122 -15.10 7.73 -15.47
CA HIS A 122 -15.34 6.76 -16.54
C HIS A 122 -14.06 6.31 -17.26
N GLU A 123 -13.11 7.23 -17.46
CA GLU A 123 -11.84 6.94 -18.13
C GLU A 123 -10.91 6.18 -17.18
N TRP A 124 -10.80 6.65 -15.94
CA TRP A 124 -9.95 6.01 -14.95
C TRP A 124 -10.47 4.61 -14.60
N LEU A 125 -11.76 4.46 -14.27
CA LEU A 125 -12.34 3.14 -13.95
C LEU A 125 -12.32 2.19 -15.14
N GLY A 126 -12.47 2.69 -16.38
CA GLY A 126 -12.36 1.86 -17.58
C GLY A 126 -10.94 1.34 -17.82
N ASN A 127 -9.92 2.14 -17.49
CA ASN A 127 -8.52 1.78 -17.68
C ASN A 127 -7.87 1.12 -16.46
N CYS A 128 -8.46 1.28 -15.27
CA CYS A 128 -7.89 0.92 -13.95
C CYS A 128 -8.79 -0.01 -13.12
N ALA A 129 -9.72 -0.70 -13.78
CA ALA A 129 -10.51 -1.79 -13.18
C ALA A 129 -9.58 -2.93 -12.67
N PRO A 130 -10.09 -3.93 -11.92
CA PRO A 130 -9.29 -5.00 -11.30
C PRO A 130 -8.36 -5.78 -12.25
N ASP A 131 -8.59 -5.69 -13.55
CA ASP A 131 -7.87 -6.39 -14.62
C ASP A 131 -6.90 -5.47 -15.41
N ALA A 132 -6.67 -4.25 -14.91
CA ALA A 132 -5.92 -3.20 -15.59
C ALA A 132 -4.38 -3.37 -15.53
N PRO A 133 -3.65 -2.78 -16.50
CA PRO A 133 -2.18 -2.75 -16.46
C PRO A 133 -1.64 -1.92 -15.28
N ALA A 134 -0.43 -2.25 -14.84
CA ALA A 134 0.24 -1.76 -13.62
C ALA A 134 0.53 -0.24 -13.52
N ASN A 135 0.01 0.57 -14.44
CA ASN A 135 0.20 2.03 -14.49
C ASN A 135 -0.98 2.80 -13.89
N CYS A 136 -1.92 2.06 -13.30
CA CYS A 136 -2.95 2.52 -12.37
C CYS A 136 -2.42 2.45 -10.93
#